data_AF-A0A836QSR9-F1
#
_entry.id   AF-A0A836QSR9-F1
#
_cell.length_a   1.000
_cell.length_b   1.000
_cell.length_c   1.000
_cell.angle_alpha   90.00
_cell.angle_beta   90.00
_cell.angle_gamma   90.00
#
_symmetry.space_group_name_H-M   'P 1'
#
loop_
_entity.id
_entity.type
_entity.pdbx_description
1 polymer ?
#
loop_
_entity_poly.entity_id
_entity_poly.type
_entity_poly.pdbx_seq_one_letter_code
_entity_poly.pdbx_strand_id
1 'polypeptide(L)' 'MGYRVVVVGATGNVGREMLSILSEREFPVDEVVAVASSGSVGKEVSYGDIDVLKVRALDD' A
#
# COMPACT_ATOMS: atom_id res chain seq x y z
N MET A 1 12.43 15.08 -2.65
CA MET A 1 13.04 13.75 -2.49
C MET A 1 12.33 13.12 -1.30
N GLY A 2 11.21 12.47 -1.58
CA GLY A 2 10.44 11.68 -0.63
C GLY A 2 10.89 10.23 -0.65
N TYR A 3 10.23 9.42 0.18
CA TYR A 3 10.52 8.00 0.32
C TYR A 3 9.75 7.18 -0.72
N ARG A 4 10.32 6.07 -1.15
CA ARG A 4 9.58 5.00 -1.83
C ARG A 4 9.23 3.93 -0.82
N VAL A 5 7.95 3.70 -0.61
CA VAL A 5 7.45 2.82 0.45
C VAL A 5 6.73 1.64 -0.17
N VAL A 6 7.08 0.43 0.26
CA VAL A 6 6.36 -0.79 -0.10
C VAL A 6 5.66 -1.32 1.14
N VAL A 7 4.34 -1.50 1.05
CA VAL A 7 3.54 -2.12 2.12
C VAL A 7 3.28 -3.56 1.73
N VAL A 8 4.01 -4.49 2.36
CA VAL A 8 3.82 -5.94 2.19
C VAL A 8 2.70 -6.42 3.09
N GLY A 9 1.80 -7.25 2.55
CA GLY A 9 0.57 -7.64 3.24
C GLY A 9 -0.51 -6.56 3.19
N ALA A 10 -0.48 -5.70 2.17
CA ALA A 10 -1.38 -4.54 2.01
C ALA A 10 -2.89 -4.88 2.07
N THR A 11 -3.28 -6.13 1.77
CA THR A 11 -4.69 -6.57 1.85
C THR A 11 -5.13 -7.00 3.25
N GLY A 12 -4.20 -7.19 4.19
CA GLY A 12 -4.48 -7.56 5.58
C GLY A 12 -4.88 -6.36 6.43
N ASN A 13 -5.39 -6.61 7.64
CA ASN A 13 -5.86 -5.54 8.54
C ASN A 13 -4.75 -4.51 8.83
N VAL A 14 -3.55 -4.98 9.18
CA VAL A 14 -2.40 -4.11 9.47
C VAL A 14 -1.93 -3.37 8.21
N GLY A 15 -1.91 -4.03 7.06
CA GLY A 15 -1.47 -3.41 5.80
C GLY A 15 -2.38 -2.25 5.38
N ARG A 16 -3.70 -2.41 5.50
CA ARG A 16 -4.67 -1.34 5.23
C ARG A 16 -4.50 -0.17 6.21
N GLU A 17 -4.35 -0.46 7.49
CA GLU A 17 -4.15 0.57 8.51
C GLU A 17 -2.85 1.35 8.28
N MET A 18 -1.77 0.66 7.92
CA MET A 18 -0.51 1.31 7.55
C MET A 18 -0.67 2.28 6.37
N LEU A 19 -1.44 1.90 5.34
CA LEU A 19 -1.74 2.78 4.21
C LEU A 19 -2.56 4.01 4.64
N SER A 20 -3.56 3.82 5.51
CA SER A 20 -4.35 4.96 6.06
C SER A 20 -3.47 5.92 6.84
N ILE A 21 -2.65 5.40 7.77
CA ILE A 21 -1.77 6.22 8.62
C ILE A 21 -0.73 6.99 7.80
N LEU A 22 -0.15 6.36 6.77
CA LEU A 22 0.80 7.02 5.88
C LEU A 22 0.15 8.21 5.15
N SER A 23 -1.09 8.03 4.68
CA SER A 23 -1.89 9.10 4.07
C SER A 23 -2.25 10.20 5.08
N GLU A 24 -2.83 9.83 6.22
CA GLU A 24 -3.29 10.77 7.26
C GLU A 24 -2.17 11.65 7.82
N ARG A 25 -0.94 11.10 7.90
CA ARG A 25 0.22 11.84 8.41
C ARG A 25 0.96 12.63 7.35
N GLU A 26 0.44 12.65 6.12
CA GLU A 26 1.12 13.27 4.97
C GLU A 26 2.59 12.81 4.90
N PHE A 27 2.83 11.52 5.15
CA PHE A 27 4.19 10.99 5.21
C PHE A 27 4.86 11.29 3.86
N PRO A 28 6.10 11.81 3.84
CA PRO A 28 6.69 12.36 2.62
C PRO A 28 7.11 11.24 1.66
N VAL A 29 6.12 10.63 0.99
CA VAL A 29 6.29 9.58 -0.01
C VAL A 29 6.30 10.19 -1.40
N ASP A 30 7.24 9.73 -2.22
CA ASP A 30 7.20 9.95 -3.66
C ASP A 30 6.43 8.82 -4.36
N GLU A 31 6.45 7.61 -3.79
CA GLU A 31 5.77 6.43 -4.35
C GLU A 31 5.36 5.45 -3.24
N VAL A 32 4.15 4.90 -3.35
CA VAL A 32 3.66 3.83 -2.48
C VAL A 32 3.24 2.63 -3.32
N VAL A 33 3.75 1.44 -2.97
CA VAL A 33 3.40 0.19 -3.66
C VAL A 33 2.76 -0.78 -2.68
N ALA A 34 1.54 -1.22 -3.01
CA ALA A 34 0.82 -2.24 -2.27
C ALA A 34 1.17 -3.63 -2.79
N VAL A 35 1.71 -4.49 -1.92
CA VAL A 35 2.13 -5.86 -2.25
C VAL A 35 1.44 -6.85 -1.32
N ALA A 36 1.01 -7.99 -1.84
CA ALA A 36 0.45 -9.09 -1.04
C ALA A 36 0.73 -10.44 -1.70
N SER A 37 0.25 -11.52 -1.06
CA SER A 37 0.35 -12.87 -1.62
C SER A 37 -0.33 -12.97 -3.00
N SER A 38 0.07 -13.97 -3.78
CA SER A 38 -0.45 -14.23 -5.13
C SER A 38 -1.98 -14.28 -5.21
N GLY A 39 -2.65 -14.85 -4.21
CA GLY A 39 -4.12 -14.89 -4.11
C GLY A 39 -4.80 -13.53 -3.85
N SER A 40 -4.03 -12.47 -3.64
CA SER A 40 -4.51 -11.10 -3.46
C SER A 40 -4.15 -10.16 -4.62
N VAL A 41 -3.44 -10.65 -5.64
CA VAL A 41 -3.06 -9.87 -6.82
C VAL A 41 -4.30 -9.36 -7.55
N GLY A 42 -4.23 -8.10 -7.98
CA GLY A 42 -5.30 -7.45 -8.73
C GLY A 42 -6.45 -6.93 -7.87
N LYS A 43 -6.48 -7.21 -6.55
CA LYS A 43 -7.33 -6.49 -5.61
C LYS A 43 -6.88 -5.03 -5.52
N GLU A 44 -7.79 -4.19 -5.04
CA GLU A 44 -7.54 -2.77 -4.80
C GLU A 44 -7.58 -2.49 -3.30
N VAL A 45 -6.72 -1.57 -2.87
CA VAL A 45 -6.67 -1.07 -1.48
C VAL A 45 -6.56 0.45 -1.50
N SER A 46 -7.27 1.11 -0.59
CA SER A 46 -7.20 2.57 -0.44
C SER A 46 -5.86 2.98 0.16
N TYR A 47 -5.27 4.04 -0.37
CA TYR A 47 -4.21 4.81 0.26
C TYR A 47 -4.81 6.10 0.83
N GLY A 48 -5.55 5.94 1.94
CA GLY A 48 -6.42 6.99 2.48
C GLY A 48 -7.40 7.51 1.42
N ASP A 49 -7.56 8.82 1.37
CA ASP A 49 -8.38 9.53 0.37
C ASP A 49 -7.57 9.99 -0.85
N ILE A 50 -6.27 9.68 -0.90
CA ILE A 50 -5.35 10.18 -1.92
C ILE A 50 -5.44 9.37 -3.21
N ASP A 51 -5.43 8.03 -3.09
CA ASP A 51 -5.39 7.13 -4.25
C ASP A 51 -5.90 5.73 -3.92
N VAL A 52 -6.18 4.94 -4.96
CA VAL A 52 -6.49 3.51 -4.87
C VAL A 52 -5.39 2.71 -5.53
N LEU A 53 -4.71 1.88 -4.74
CA LEU A 53 -3.56 1.11 -5.21
C LEU A 53 -3.98 -0.29 -5.64
N LYS A 54 -3.56 -0.68 -6.86
CA LYS A 54 -3.69 -2.06 -7.34
C LYS A 54 -2.59 -2.94 -6.72
N VAL A 55 -3.00 -4.01 -6.07
CA VAL A 55 -2.13 -4.93 -5.34
C VAL A 55 -1.30 -5.76 -6.32
N ARG A 56 0.03 -5.72 -6.14
CA ARG A 56 1.01 -6.51 -6.89
C ARG A 56 1.37 -7.78 -6.12
N ALA A 57 1.87 -8.77 -6.86
CA ALA A 57 2.39 -10.00 -6.27
C ALA A 57 3.65 -9.70 -5.47
N LEU A 58 3.80 -10.34 -4.32
CA LEU A 58 5.10 -10.54 -3.72
C LEU A 58 5.77 -11.64 -4.53
N ASP A 59 6.64 -11.27 -5.47
CA ASP A 59 7.49 -12.23 -6.16
C ASP A 59 8.62 -12.65 -5.18
N ASP A 60 8.90 -13.96 -5.12
CA ASP A 60 10.02 -14.53 -4.35
C ASP A 60 11.39 -14.23 -5.00
#